data_AF-A0A3B0ZVM3-F1
#
_entry.id   AF-A0A3B0ZVM3-F1
#
_cell.length_a   1.000
_cell.length_b   1.000
_cell.length_c   1.000
_cell.angle_alpha   90.00
_cell.angle_beta   90.00
_cell.angle_gamma   90.00
#
_symmetry.space_group_name_H-M   'P 1'
#
loop_
_entity.id
_entity.type
_entity.pdbx_description
1 polymer ?
#
loop_
_entity_poly.entity_id
_entity_poly.type
_entity_poly.pdbx_seq_one_letter_code
_entity_poly.pdbx_strand_id
1 'polypeptide(L)'
;MKLLRNILSHGLLIVFIAALALVYVYRAQLFPENITSKVDYYVDEALTWIGVFPGEKQLAQDTVDEVVEEQPVSTTKDVLALEQTSDADEKNTAMHMMEETSESQEEREEQPPVQSQMMPVPENDEENVVEDTKPEIHAMEQEKSDEVEGAATDQLAAGTAQDELLNRARLAFQNGKPDKSTQLYKELSELNPDNPDIYGEMGNVFYSQGKWKQAGVAFYEAAICLLDKNKTEQVPYLYRVIQGLDPESAEKLRSKLH
;
A
#
# COMPACT_ATOMS: atom_id res chain seq x y z
N MET A 1 17.37 -29.10 -19.10
CA MET A 1 17.54 -28.50 -17.76
C MET A 1 16.44 -27.53 -17.30
N LYS A 2 15.40 -27.21 -18.10
CA LYS A 2 14.30 -26.31 -17.65
C LYS A 2 13.27 -26.99 -16.74
N LEU A 3 13.03 -28.29 -16.92
CA LEU A 3 12.10 -29.09 -16.11
C LEU A 3 12.58 -29.25 -14.65
N LEU A 4 13.88 -29.49 -14.44
CA LEU A 4 14.45 -29.64 -13.09
C LEU A 4 14.35 -28.33 -12.27
N ARG A 5 14.48 -27.17 -12.91
CA ARG A 5 14.37 -25.86 -12.24
C ARG A 5 12.96 -25.56 -11.76
N ASN A 6 11.95 -25.93 -12.53
CA ASN A 6 10.55 -25.74 -12.13
C ASN A 6 10.15 -26.70 -11.00
N ILE A 7 10.59 -27.97 -11.07
CA ILE A 7 10.35 -28.95 -10.01
C ILE A 7 11.03 -28.53 -8.70
N LEU A 8 12.25 -28.00 -8.76
CA LEU A 8 12.96 -27.52 -7.57
C LEU A 8 12.31 -26.25 -6.98
N SER A 9 11.79 -25.35 -7.83
CA SER A 9 11.06 -24.16 -7.39
C SER A 9 9.70 -24.49 -6.77
N HIS A 10 8.94 -25.42 -7.35
CA HIS A 10 7.64 -25.82 -6.81
C HIS A 10 7.80 -26.68 -5.55
N GLY A 11 8.84 -27.51 -5.47
CA GLY A 11 9.17 -28.26 -4.25
C GLY A 11 9.46 -27.33 -3.07
N LEU A 12 10.25 -26.27 -3.29
CA LEU A 12 10.54 -25.27 -2.26
C LEU A 12 9.27 -24.53 -1.83
N LEU A 13 8.41 -24.15 -2.78
CA LEU A 13 7.13 -23.51 -2.47
C LEU A 13 6.22 -24.40 -1.62
N ILE A 14 6.13 -25.70 -1.93
CA ILE A 14 5.34 -26.65 -1.14
C ILE A 14 5.89 -26.78 0.28
N VAL A 15 7.22 -26.91 0.43
CA VAL A 15 7.87 -26.96 1.75
C VAL A 15 7.62 -25.67 2.53
N PHE A 16 7.66 -24.52 1.86
CA PHE A 16 7.40 -23.22 2.48
C PHE A 16 5.95 -23.12 2.98
N ILE A 17 4.97 -23.52 2.17
CA ILE A 17 3.56 -23.55 2.57
C ILE A 17 3.34 -24.52 3.74
N ALA A 18 3.97 -25.71 3.70
CA ALA A 18 3.90 -26.68 4.78
C ALA A 18 4.52 -26.14 6.09
N ALA A 19 5.62 -25.40 5.99
CA ALA A 19 6.23 -24.74 7.15
C ALA A 19 5.29 -23.68 7.74
N LEU A 20 4.66 -22.84 6.92
CA LEU A 20 3.66 -21.86 7.38
C LEU A 20 2.46 -22.54 8.06
N ALA A 21 1.97 -23.65 7.50
CA ALA A 21 0.91 -24.44 8.11
C ALA A 21 1.32 -24.99 9.48
N LEU A 22 2.56 -25.49 9.62
CA LEU A 22 3.09 -25.93 10.91
C LEU A 22 3.18 -24.78 11.90
N VAL A 23 3.71 -23.61 11.50
CA VAL A 23 3.74 -22.43 12.37
C VAL A 23 2.34 -22.05 12.83
N TYR A 24 1.34 -22.10 11.94
CA TYR A 24 -0.04 -21.82 12.31
C TYR A 24 -0.63 -22.86 13.28
N VAL A 25 -0.36 -24.15 13.08
CA VAL A 25 -0.80 -25.23 13.99
C VAL A 25 -0.19 -25.06 15.39
N TYR A 26 1.10 -24.72 15.46
CA TYR A 26 1.84 -24.56 16.72
C TYR A 26 1.83 -23.12 17.26
N ARG A 27 1.05 -22.21 16.66
CA ARG A 27 1.09 -20.77 16.99
C ARG A 27 0.83 -20.47 18.46
N ALA A 28 -0.09 -21.19 19.11
CA ALA A 28 -0.42 -21.00 20.51
C ALA A 28 0.73 -21.39 21.47
N GLN A 29 1.67 -22.22 21.01
CA GLN A 29 2.88 -22.57 21.75
C GLN A 29 4.06 -21.65 21.40
N LEU A 30 4.08 -21.10 20.19
CA LEU A 30 5.16 -20.25 19.68
C LEU A 30 4.99 -18.77 20.05
N PHE A 31 3.75 -18.30 20.24
CA PHE A 31 3.45 -16.89 20.42
C PHE A 31 2.56 -16.62 21.65
N PRO A 32 2.73 -15.46 22.31
CA PRO A 32 1.83 -15.00 23.37
C PRO A 32 0.41 -14.72 22.84
N GLU A 33 -0.61 -14.73 23.73
CA GLU A 33 -2.03 -14.63 23.37
C GLU A 33 -2.41 -13.39 22.55
N ASN A 34 -1.74 -12.26 22.79
CA ASN A 34 -1.96 -11.02 22.05
C ASN A 34 -1.54 -11.11 20.57
N ILE A 35 -0.64 -12.03 20.23
CA ILE A 35 -0.21 -12.29 18.86
C ILE A 35 -1.08 -13.38 18.25
N THR A 36 -1.37 -14.45 19.00
CA THR A 36 -2.23 -15.56 18.54
C THR A 36 -3.62 -15.07 18.11
N SER A 37 -4.23 -14.18 18.89
CA SER A 37 -5.53 -13.57 18.54
C SER A 37 -5.50 -12.76 17.23
N LYS A 38 -4.42 -12.00 16.99
CA LYS A 38 -4.24 -11.25 15.74
C LYS A 38 -4.04 -12.18 14.55
N VAL A 39 -3.26 -13.25 14.73
CA VAL A 39 -3.04 -14.26 13.68
C VAL A 39 -4.36 -14.94 13.33
N ASP A 40 -5.19 -15.27 14.32
CA ASP A 40 -6.52 -15.86 14.09
C ASP A 40 -7.43 -14.91 13.31
N TYR A 41 -7.46 -13.63 13.69
CA TYR A 41 -8.22 -12.61 12.96
C TYR A 41 -7.85 -12.53 11.48
N TYR A 42 -6.56 -12.44 11.16
CA TYR A 42 -6.11 -12.36 9.77
C TYR A 42 -6.37 -13.65 8.98
N VAL A 43 -6.28 -14.81 9.63
CA VAL A 43 -6.57 -16.09 8.97
C VAL A 43 -8.06 -16.22 8.71
N ASP A 44 -8.92 -15.86 9.66
CA ASP A 44 -10.37 -15.89 9.46
C ASP A 44 -10.82 -14.88 8.39
N GLU A 45 -10.23 -13.68 8.36
CA GLU A 45 -10.47 -12.69 7.29
C GLU A 45 -10.01 -13.22 5.92
N ALA A 46 -8.85 -13.86 5.84
CA ALA A 46 -8.37 -14.46 4.60
C ALA A 46 -9.23 -15.65 4.14
N LEU A 47 -9.68 -16.51 5.08
CA LEU A 47 -10.53 -17.65 4.80
C LEU A 47 -11.92 -17.21 4.31
N THR A 48 -12.51 -16.19 4.96
CA THR A 48 -13.79 -15.62 4.52
C THR A 48 -13.69 -14.97 3.13
N TRP A 49 -12.58 -14.29 2.83
CA TRP A 49 -12.33 -13.73 1.50
C TRP A 49 -12.28 -14.80 0.39
N ILE A 50 -11.74 -16.00 0.68
CA ILE A 50 -11.74 -17.13 -0.28
C ILE A 50 -13.01 -18.00 -0.21
N GLY A 51 -14.04 -17.56 0.52
CA GLY A 51 -15.32 -18.27 0.65
C GLY A 51 -15.28 -19.52 1.54
N VAL A 52 -14.24 -19.67 2.36
CA VAL A 52 -14.12 -20.73 3.38
C VAL A 52 -14.60 -20.16 4.71
N PHE A 53 -15.80 -20.53 5.12
CA PHE A 53 -16.34 -20.09 6.41
C PHE A 53 -15.74 -20.93 7.54
N PRO A 54 -15.00 -20.33 8.49
CA PRO A 54 -14.58 -21.06 9.68
C PRO A 54 -15.85 -21.53 10.40
N GLY A 55 -15.94 -22.83 10.66
CA GLY A 55 -17.08 -23.44 11.32
C GLY A 55 -17.41 -22.68 12.60
N GLU A 56 -18.68 -22.30 12.73
CA GLU A 56 -19.27 -21.52 13.81
C GLU A 56 -18.74 -22.01 15.17
N LYS A 57 -17.80 -21.25 15.77
CA LYS A 57 -17.35 -21.49 17.13
C LYS A 57 -18.51 -21.10 18.04
N GLN A 58 -19.40 -22.05 18.35
CA GLN A 58 -20.34 -21.92 19.46
C GLN A 58 -19.54 -21.69 20.73
N LEU A 59 -19.45 -20.43 21.12
CA LEU A 59 -18.97 -20.03 22.43
C LEU A 59 -20.05 -20.44 23.42
N ALA A 60 -19.84 -21.58 24.09
CA ALA A 60 -20.68 -22.03 25.19
C ALA A 60 -20.72 -20.94 26.26
N GLN A 61 -21.83 -20.21 26.34
CA GLN A 61 -22.14 -19.43 27.52
C GLN A 61 -22.70 -20.39 28.56
N ASP A 62 -21.93 -20.54 29.63
CA ASP A 62 -22.35 -21.08 30.92
C ASP A 62 -23.73 -20.51 31.32
N THR A 63 -24.72 -21.39 31.39
CA THR A 63 -25.91 -21.18 32.20
C THR A 63 -26.19 -22.44 33.02
N VAL A 64 -25.83 -22.35 34.29
CA VAL A 64 -26.60 -22.73 35.49
C VAL A 64 -27.11 -24.19 35.59
N ASP A 65 -26.46 -24.91 36.51
CA ASP A 65 -27.01 -25.81 37.54
C ASP A 65 -28.03 -26.92 37.18
N GLU A 66 -27.60 -28.15 37.48
CA GLU A 66 -28.27 -29.09 38.38
C GLU A 66 -29.44 -29.99 37.85
N VAL A 67 -29.05 -31.25 37.54
CA VAL A 67 -29.62 -32.52 38.07
C VAL A 67 -30.69 -33.32 37.28
N VAL A 68 -30.46 -34.65 37.36
CA VAL A 68 -31.27 -35.86 37.05
C VAL A 68 -31.24 -36.38 35.60
N GLU A 69 -30.44 -37.40 35.25
CA GLU A 69 -30.59 -38.87 35.41
C GLU A 69 -31.44 -39.58 34.32
N GLU A 70 -30.83 -40.64 33.78
CA GLU A 70 -31.37 -41.85 33.13
C GLU A 70 -31.94 -41.84 31.68
N GLN A 71 -31.15 -42.45 30.78
CA GLN A 71 -31.57 -43.30 29.64
C GLN A 71 -32.33 -44.55 30.18
N PRO A 72 -33.06 -45.42 29.40
CA PRO A 72 -32.69 -45.84 28.04
C PRO A 72 -33.78 -46.44 27.10
N VAL A 73 -33.33 -46.84 25.89
CA VAL A 73 -33.85 -47.89 24.96
C VAL A 73 -35.12 -47.60 24.12
N SER A 74 -35.01 -47.67 22.79
CA SER A 74 -35.50 -48.82 21.97
C SER A 74 -35.45 -48.56 20.44
N THR A 75 -34.81 -49.49 19.72
CA THR A 75 -35.14 -50.10 18.40
C THR A 75 -36.16 -49.40 17.47
N THR A 76 -36.03 -49.33 16.14
CA THR A 76 -35.85 -50.37 15.10
C THR A 76 -35.85 -49.64 13.73
N LYS A 77 -34.91 -49.90 12.81
CA LYS A 77 -35.01 -50.75 11.60
C LYS A 77 -35.93 -50.28 10.45
N ASP A 78 -35.31 -50.34 9.26
CA ASP A 78 -35.85 -50.65 7.91
C ASP A 78 -36.43 -49.51 7.05
N VAL A 79 -35.79 -49.17 5.91
CA VAL A 79 -35.94 -49.69 4.51
C VAL A 79 -36.77 -48.68 3.69
N LEU A 80 -36.16 -47.90 2.79
CA LEU A 80 -35.95 -48.14 1.34
C LEU A 80 -37.18 -47.86 0.45
N ALA A 81 -36.88 -47.25 -0.70
CA ALA A 81 -37.63 -47.22 -1.96
C ALA A 81 -38.73 -46.14 -2.14
N LEU A 82 -38.50 -45.23 -3.10
CA LEU A 82 -39.20 -45.13 -4.43
C LEU A 82 -40.43 -44.20 -4.27
N GLU A 83 -40.79 -43.27 -5.15
CA GLU A 83 -40.59 -43.12 -6.59
C GLU A 83 -41.15 -41.72 -6.97
N GLN A 84 -40.57 -41.07 -8.01
CA GLN A 84 -41.27 -40.39 -9.14
C GLN A 84 -42.28 -39.24 -8.85
N THR A 85 -42.45 -38.15 -9.62
CA THR A 85 -42.32 -37.86 -11.07
C THR A 85 -42.62 -36.37 -11.35
N SER A 86 -42.28 -35.97 -12.58
CA SER A 86 -42.88 -34.93 -13.47
C SER A 86 -42.72 -33.45 -13.10
N ASP A 87 -41.93 -32.69 -13.87
CA ASP A 87 -42.30 -32.00 -15.13
C ASP A 87 -43.38 -30.94 -14.88
N ALA A 88 -42.99 -29.66 -14.80
CA ALA A 88 -42.86 -28.70 -15.90
C ALA A 88 -44.17 -27.94 -16.11
N ASP A 89 -44.17 -26.62 -15.88
CA ASP A 89 -44.83 -25.69 -16.80
C ASP A 89 -44.54 -24.21 -16.50
N GLU A 90 -44.53 -23.47 -17.60
CA GLU A 90 -44.12 -22.09 -17.83
C GLU A 90 -44.95 -21.00 -17.13
N LYS A 91 -44.32 -19.84 -16.88
CA LYS A 91 -44.88 -18.48 -17.11
C LYS A 91 -43.77 -17.43 -16.92
N ASN A 92 -43.27 -16.79 -17.98
CA ASN A 92 -43.81 -15.62 -18.71
C ASN A 92 -43.69 -14.29 -17.94
N THR A 93 -42.75 -13.46 -18.41
CA THR A 93 -42.81 -11.99 -18.63
C THR A 93 -43.30 -11.06 -17.51
N ALA A 94 -42.45 -10.10 -17.10
CA ALA A 94 -42.63 -8.67 -17.45
C ALA A 94 -41.67 -7.75 -16.68
N MET A 95 -41.07 -6.87 -17.47
CA MET A 95 -40.34 -5.66 -17.14
C MET A 95 -41.27 -4.62 -16.49
N HIS A 96 -40.84 -3.99 -15.39
CA HIS A 96 -41.40 -2.69 -14.97
C HIS A 96 -40.30 -1.76 -14.45
N MET A 97 -40.12 -0.67 -15.20
CA MET A 97 -39.40 0.51 -14.77
C MET A 97 -40.33 1.34 -13.89
N MET A 98 -39.84 1.86 -12.78
CA MET A 98 -40.38 3.07 -12.17
C MET A 98 -39.21 3.95 -11.73
N GLU A 99 -39.12 5.06 -12.42
CA GLU A 99 -38.38 6.26 -12.09
C GLU A 99 -39.31 7.10 -11.19
N GLU A 100 -38.84 7.57 -10.04
CA GLU A 100 -39.42 8.77 -9.43
C GLU A 100 -38.34 9.54 -8.65
N THR A 101 -38.20 10.78 -9.07
CA THR A 101 -37.35 11.86 -8.57
C THR A 101 -37.94 12.48 -7.30
N SER A 102 -37.10 12.96 -6.38
CA SER A 102 -37.42 14.07 -5.47
C SER A 102 -36.13 14.67 -4.88
N GLU A 103 -35.87 15.94 -5.20
CA GLU A 103 -34.89 16.82 -4.58
C GLU A 103 -35.28 17.16 -3.12
N SER A 104 -34.29 17.47 -2.27
CA SER A 104 -34.22 18.70 -1.44
C SER A 104 -33.01 18.72 -0.47
N GLN A 105 -32.15 19.71 -0.70
CA GLN A 105 -31.53 20.65 0.26
C GLN A 105 -30.51 20.21 1.33
N GLU A 106 -29.30 20.76 1.14
CA GLU A 106 -28.47 21.53 2.08
C GLU A 106 -28.71 21.36 3.59
N GLU A 107 -27.68 20.86 4.28
CA GLU A 107 -27.30 21.43 5.57
C GLU A 107 -25.77 21.47 5.71
N ARG A 108 -25.30 22.67 6.04
CA ARG A 108 -23.93 23.13 6.15
C ARG A 108 -23.63 23.19 7.64
N GLU A 109 -22.84 22.26 8.17
CA GLU A 109 -22.36 22.34 9.55
C GLU A 109 -20.96 22.96 9.62
N GLU A 110 -20.91 24.15 10.23
CA GLU A 110 -19.73 24.93 10.58
C GLU A 110 -18.92 24.21 11.66
N GLN A 111 -17.60 24.08 11.46
CA GLN A 111 -16.67 23.68 12.53
C GLN A 111 -16.25 24.91 13.36
N PRO A 112 -16.26 24.85 14.70
CA PRO A 112 -15.73 25.91 15.55
C PRO A 112 -14.19 25.83 15.67
N PRO A 113 -13.49 26.93 16.01
CA PRO A 113 -12.03 27.00 15.97
C PRO A 113 -11.40 26.33 17.20
N VAL A 114 -10.49 25.39 17.00
CA VAL A 114 -9.64 24.86 18.07
C VAL A 114 -8.36 25.68 18.15
N GLN A 115 -8.24 26.41 19.25
CA GLN A 115 -7.09 27.21 19.66
C GLN A 115 -5.83 26.35 19.81
N SER A 116 -4.74 26.84 19.21
CA SER A 116 -3.37 26.42 19.53
C SER A 116 -3.06 26.76 20.98
N GLN A 117 -2.93 25.74 21.83
CA GLN A 117 -2.33 25.89 23.15
C GLN A 117 -0.82 25.68 23.03
N MET A 118 -0.13 26.81 23.21
CA MET A 118 1.31 26.97 23.38
C MET A 118 1.66 26.55 24.81
N MET A 119 2.63 25.65 25.00
CA MET A 119 3.27 25.42 26.30
C MET A 119 4.72 25.92 26.27
N PRO A 120 5.25 26.43 27.39
CA PRO A 120 6.36 27.38 27.41
C PRO A 120 7.73 26.71 27.40
N VAL A 121 8.69 27.44 26.83
CA VAL A 121 10.14 27.23 26.96
C VAL A 121 10.59 27.72 28.35
N PRO A 122 11.41 26.97 29.11
CA PRO A 122 12.09 27.53 30.27
C PRO A 122 13.40 28.21 29.84
N GLU A 123 13.46 29.53 30.09
CA GLU A 123 14.70 30.30 30.22
C GLU A 123 15.47 29.84 31.47
N ASN A 124 16.79 29.73 31.36
CA ASN A 124 17.70 29.87 32.50
C ASN A 124 18.97 30.55 31.99
N ASP A 125 19.16 31.77 32.48
CA ASP A 125 20.39 32.55 32.43
C ASP A 125 21.49 31.84 33.23
N GLU A 126 22.73 31.85 32.74
CA GLU A 126 23.88 32.06 33.60
C GLU A 126 25.07 32.65 32.82
N GLU A 127 25.45 33.82 33.31
CA GLU A 127 26.51 34.73 32.93
C GLU A 127 27.88 34.16 33.35
N ASN A 128 28.89 34.17 32.47
CA ASN A 128 30.26 34.46 32.92
C ASN A 128 31.17 35.01 31.81
N VAL A 129 32.01 35.95 32.23
CA VAL A 129 32.71 37.01 31.50
C VAL A 129 34.19 36.62 31.22
N VAL A 130 34.85 37.44 30.37
CA VAL A 130 36.30 37.76 30.31
C VAL A 130 37.12 36.87 29.34
N GLU A 131 38.00 37.32 28.43
CA GLU A 131 38.43 38.60 27.85
C GLU A 131 39.55 38.28 26.83
N ASP A 132 39.72 39.13 25.82
CA ASP A 132 40.89 39.42 24.97
C ASP A 132 41.69 38.31 24.24
N THR A 133 41.70 38.39 22.89
CA THR A 133 42.78 39.08 22.15
C THR A 133 42.51 39.08 20.63
N LYS A 134 42.44 40.28 20.04
CA LYS A 134 42.74 40.61 18.63
C LYS A 134 43.95 41.59 18.66
N PRO A 135 44.81 41.74 17.64
CA PRO A 135 44.48 42.25 16.29
C PRO A 135 45.23 41.47 15.17
N GLU A 136 44.85 41.46 13.89
CA GLU A 136 45.07 42.49 12.84
C GLU A 136 44.40 41.96 11.55
N ILE A 137 43.28 42.49 11.07
CA ILE A 137 43.13 43.44 9.94
C ILE A 137 44.20 43.38 8.82
N HIS A 138 43.84 42.74 7.71
CA HIS A 138 44.15 43.30 6.39
C HIS A 138 42.86 43.40 5.58
N ALA A 139 42.48 44.66 5.35
CA ALA A 139 41.40 45.07 4.49
C ALA A 139 41.81 44.88 3.03
N MET A 140 40.94 44.24 2.25
CA MET A 140 40.75 44.55 0.85
C MET A 140 39.25 44.55 0.60
N GLU A 141 38.63 45.72 0.80
CA GLU A 141 37.37 46.06 0.16
C GLU A 141 37.66 46.28 -1.33
N GLN A 142 36.85 45.68 -2.20
CA GLN A 142 36.10 46.41 -3.23
C GLN A 142 34.90 45.55 -3.67
N GLU A 143 33.74 46.11 -3.32
CA GLU A 143 32.38 45.92 -3.81
C GLU A 143 32.24 45.30 -5.22
N LYS A 144 31.41 44.24 -5.29
CA LYS A 144 30.14 44.27 -6.04
C LYS A 144 29.27 43.08 -5.58
N SER A 145 28.63 43.23 -4.43
CA SER A 145 27.47 42.42 -4.06
C SER A 145 26.22 43.15 -4.56
N ASP A 146 25.29 42.38 -5.12
CA ASP A 146 23.83 42.49 -4.93
C ASP A 146 23.08 41.75 -6.05
N GLU A 147 23.44 40.50 -6.39
CA GLU A 147 22.54 39.64 -7.19
C GLU A 147 22.90 38.14 -7.22
N VAL A 148 23.31 37.51 -6.10
CA VAL A 148 23.51 36.04 -6.09
C VAL A 148 23.01 35.31 -4.84
N GLU A 149 22.75 35.98 -3.72
CA GLU A 149 22.37 35.27 -2.48
C GLU A 149 20.91 34.77 -2.45
N GLY A 150 19.98 35.37 -3.21
CA GLY A 150 18.58 34.91 -3.23
C GLY A 150 18.35 33.59 -3.98
N ALA A 151 19.09 33.35 -5.07
CA ALA A 151 18.88 32.16 -5.90
C ALA A 151 19.43 30.87 -5.27
N ALA A 152 20.52 30.97 -4.49
CA ALA A 152 21.12 29.83 -3.82
C ALA A 152 20.31 29.39 -2.57
N THR A 153 19.73 30.34 -1.84
CA THR A 153 18.84 30.05 -0.71
C THR A 153 17.53 29.43 -1.16
N ASP A 154 16.97 29.90 -2.27
CA ASP A 154 15.73 29.35 -2.84
C ASP A 154 15.92 27.96 -3.44
N GLN A 155 17.06 27.69 -4.10
CA GLN A 155 17.37 26.35 -4.60
C GLN A 155 17.66 25.35 -3.48
N LEU A 156 18.34 25.78 -2.41
CA LEU A 156 18.59 24.91 -1.26
C LEU A 156 17.27 24.62 -0.51
N ALA A 157 16.43 25.63 -0.29
CA ALA A 157 15.11 25.46 0.30
C ALA A 157 14.21 24.56 -0.56
N ALA A 158 14.21 24.75 -1.88
CA ALA A 158 13.48 23.90 -2.82
C ALA A 158 13.99 22.46 -2.83
N GLY A 159 15.31 22.24 -2.76
CA GLY A 159 15.91 20.91 -2.63
C GLY A 159 15.47 20.21 -1.35
N THR A 160 15.50 20.91 -0.21
CA THR A 160 15.03 20.35 1.07
C THR A 160 13.54 20.02 1.06
N ALA A 161 12.71 20.84 0.42
CA ALA A 161 11.28 20.58 0.29
C ALA A 161 10.99 19.37 -0.63
N GLN A 162 11.76 19.20 -1.70
CA GLN A 162 11.67 18.04 -2.58
C GLN A 162 12.09 16.74 -1.86
N ASP A 163 13.17 16.78 -1.08
CA ASP A 163 13.62 15.63 -0.29
C ASP A 163 12.58 15.24 0.78
N GLU A 164 11.98 16.23 1.44
CA GLU A 164 10.89 15.98 2.38
C GLU A 164 9.69 15.33 1.67
N LEU A 165 9.29 15.85 0.50
CA LEU A 165 8.18 15.33 -0.27
C LEU A 165 8.44 13.89 -0.74
N LEU A 166 9.66 13.57 -1.18
CA LEU A 166 10.10 12.22 -1.53
C LEU A 166 10.01 11.26 -0.34
N ASN A 167 10.47 11.70 0.84
CA ASN A 167 10.37 10.90 2.06
C ASN A 167 8.91 10.66 2.46
N ARG A 168 8.03 11.66 2.32
CA ARG A 168 6.59 11.51 2.57
C ARG A 168 5.94 10.54 1.58
N ALA A 169 6.31 10.57 0.30
CA ALA A 169 5.82 9.65 -0.71
C ALA A 169 6.18 8.19 -0.38
N ARG A 170 7.44 7.94 -0.02
CA ARG A 170 7.92 6.62 0.40
C ARG A 170 7.26 6.14 1.69
N LEU A 171 7.15 7.00 2.69
CA LEU A 171 6.51 6.68 3.96
C LEU A 171 5.00 6.40 3.80
N ALA A 172 4.32 7.11 2.89
CA ALA A 172 2.93 6.82 2.56
C ALA A 172 2.79 5.40 1.99
N PHE A 173 3.68 4.99 1.09
CA PHE A 173 3.69 3.63 0.55
C PHE A 173 3.93 2.57 1.63
N GLN A 174 4.96 2.78 2.46
CA GLN A 174 5.30 1.87 3.56
C GLN A 174 4.16 1.70 4.58
N ASN A 175 3.35 2.75 4.79
CA ASN A 175 2.20 2.72 5.68
C ASN A 175 0.92 2.16 5.02
N GLY A 176 1.03 1.48 3.87
CA GLY A 176 -0.11 0.88 3.18
C GLY A 176 -1.06 1.92 2.55
N LYS A 177 -0.56 3.13 2.25
CA LYS A 177 -1.33 4.20 1.60
C LYS A 177 -0.80 4.47 0.18
N PRO A 178 -0.89 3.49 -0.74
CA PRO A 178 -0.27 3.60 -2.05
C PRO A 178 -0.90 4.70 -2.92
N ASP A 179 -2.20 4.99 -2.82
CA ASP A 179 -2.82 6.08 -3.59
C ASP A 179 -2.25 7.45 -3.18
N LYS A 180 -2.10 7.69 -1.87
CA LYS A 180 -1.42 8.90 -1.37
C LYS A 180 0.03 8.97 -1.84
N SER A 181 0.73 7.84 -1.86
CA SER A 181 2.10 7.78 -2.39
C SER A 181 2.15 8.18 -3.86
N THR A 182 1.26 7.65 -4.71
CA THR A 182 1.21 8.04 -6.13
C THR A 182 0.86 9.51 -6.34
N GLN A 183 0.02 10.10 -5.49
CA GLN A 183 -0.27 11.53 -5.54
C GLN A 183 0.96 12.38 -5.23
N LEU A 184 1.71 12.01 -4.18
CA LEU A 184 2.95 12.70 -3.81
C LEU A 184 4.05 12.53 -4.87
N TYR A 185 4.14 11.35 -5.51
CA TYR A 185 5.02 11.15 -6.65
C TYR A 185 4.61 11.96 -7.88
N LYS A 186 3.31 12.19 -8.09
CA LYS A 186 2.84 13.08 -9.14
C LYS A 186 3.28 14.53 -8.87
N GLU A 187 3.11 15.02 -7.63
CA GLU A 187 3.61 16.34 -7.24
C GLU A 187 5.13 16.45 -7.44
N LEU A 188 5.89 15.41 -7.07
CA LEU A 188 7.34 15.34 -7.31
C LEU A 188 7.68 15.40 -8.82
N SER A 189 6.90 14.74 -9.67
CA SER A 189 7.10 14.77 -11.12
C SER A 189 6.80 16.13 -11.75
N GLU A 190 5.92 16.93 -11.13
CA GLU A 190 5.63 18.30 -11.56
C GLU A 190 6.77 19.26 -11.15
N LEU A 191 7.42 18.99 -10.02
CA LEU A 191 8.57 19.76 -9.53
C LEU A 191 9.89 19.40 -10.23
N ASN A 192 10.07 18.13 -10.59
CA ASN A 192 11.29 17.64 -11.21
C ASN A 192 10.96 16.63 -12.33
N PRO A 193 10.49 17.14 -13.49
CA PRO A 193 10.06 16.30 -14.61
C PRO A 193 11.21 15.54 -15.28
N ASP A 194 12.46 15.88 -14.97
CA ASP A 194 13.63 15.26 -15.58
C ASP A 194 14.24 14.17 -14.68
N ASN A 195 13.61 13.78 -13.57
CA ASN A 195 14.17 12.79 -12.66
C ASN A 195 13.59 11.38 -12.91
N PRO A 196 14.36 10.44 -13.51
CA PRO A 196 13.88 9.10 -13.79
C PRO A 196 13.54 8.30 -12.53
N ASP A 197 14.15 8.61 -11.38
CA ASP A 197 13.89 7.90 -10.13
C ASP A 197 12.47 8.17 -9.62
N ILE A 198 11.94 9.38 -9.82
CA ILE A 198 10.58 9.75 -9.42
C ILE A 198 9.56 8.88 -10.18
N TYR A 199 9.73 8.77 -11.50
CA TYR A 199 8.86 7.95 -12.34
C TYR A 199 9.03 6.45 -12.08
N GLY A 200 10.27 5.98 -11.84
CA GLY A 200 10.54 4.59 -11.50
C GLY A 200 9.88 4.17 -10.18
N GLU A 201 9.99 4.99 -9.14
CA GLU A 201 9.36 4.74 -7.85
C GLU A 201 7.83 4.81 -7.95
N MET A 202 7.29 5.80 -8.69
CA MET A 202 5.86 5.87 -8.98
C MET A 202 5.35 4.61 -9.71
N GLY A 203 6.14 4.11 -10.68
CA GLY A 203 5.86 2.86 -11.39
C GLY A 203 5.86 1.64 -10.47
N ASN A 204 6.79 1.57 -9.50
CA ASN A 204 6.83 0.51 -8.48
C ASN A 204 5.56 0.54 -7.61
N VAL A 205 5.10 1.73 -7.21
CA VAL A 205 3.86 1.85 -6.43
C VAL A 205 2.66 1.39 -7.26
N PHE A 206 2.51 1.83 -8.52
CA PHE A 206 1.42 1.35 -9.39
C PHE A 206 1.49 -0.17 -9.61
N TYR A 207 2.68 -0.73 -9.79
CA TYR A 207 2.89 -2.17 -9.93
C TYR A 207 2.40 -2.93 -8.70
N SER A 208 2.73 -2.44 -7.49
CA SER A 208 2.26 -3.06 -6.24
C SER A 208 0.75 -3.03 -6.06
N GLN A 209 0.06 -2.05 -6.67
CA GLN A 209 -1.40 -1.93 -6.68
C GLN A 209 -2.06 -2.80 -7.77
N GLY A 210 -1.28 -3.51 -8.61
CA GLY A 210 -1.80 -4.23 -9.78
C GLY A 210 -2.26 -3.32 -10.92
N LYS A 211 -1.93 -2.03 -10.87
CA LYS A 211 -2.25 -1.02 -11.89
C LYS A 211 -1.22 -1.08 -13.02
N TRP A 212 -1.18 -2.21 -13.74
CA TRP A 212 -0.10 -2.54 -14.69
C TRP A 212 0.08 -1.51 -15.81
N LYS A 213 -1.02 -1.03 -16.40
CA LYS A 213 -0.96 -0.02 -17.47
C LYS A 213 -0.33 1.29 -16.98
N GLN A 214 -0.68 1.73 -15.77
CA GLN A 214 -0.12 2.95 -15.17
C GLN A 214 1.34 2.76 -14.78
N ALA A 215 1.70 1.57 -14.28
CA ALA A 215 3.10 1.22 -14.02
C ALA A 215 3.94 1.25 -15.30
N GLY A 216 3.43 0.66 -16.39
CA GLY A 216 4.08 0.67 -17.70
C GLY A 216 4.31 2.09 -18.24
N VAL A 217 3.31 2.97 -18.11
CA VAL A 217 3.44 4.40 -18.48
C VAL A 217 4.49 5.10 -17.62
N ALA A 218 4.47 4.91 -16.29
CA ALA A 218 5.47 5.53 -15.41
C ALA A 218 6.89 5.05 -15.71
N PHE A 219 7.10 3.75 -15.94
CA PHE A 219 8.41 3.24 -16.34
C PHE A 219 8.85 3.72 -17.73
N TYR A 220 7.89 3.96 -18.64
CA TYR A 220 8.17 4.59 -19.92
C TYR A 220 8.70 6.01 -19.74
N GLU A 221 8.05 6.85 -18.93
CA GLU A 221 8.55 8.20 -18.64
C GLU A 221 9.95 8.15 -18.01
N ALA A 222 10.20 7.23 -17.07
CA ALA A 222 11.54 7.01 -16.52
C ALA A 222 12.58 6.67 -17.60
N ALA A 223 12.21 5.85 -18.58
CA ALA A 223 13.08 5.50 -19.70
C ALA A 223 13.35 6.70 -20.62
N ILE A 224 12.37 7.56 -20.86
CA ILE A 224 12.55 8.81 -21.61
C ILE A 224 13.54 9.73 -20.89
N CYS A 225 13.35 9.98 -19.59
CA CYS A 225 14.28 10.80 -18.80
C CYS A 225 15.72 10.24 -18.82
N LEU A 226 15.89 8.91 -18.86
CA LEU A 226 17.21 8.28 -18.98
C LEU A 226 17.85 8.52 -20.35
N LEU A 227 17.08 8.42 -21.44
CA LEU A 227 17.54 8.72 -22.78
C LEU A 227 18.00 10.18 -22.89
N ASP A 228 17.21 11.11 -22.35
CA ASP A 228 17.53 12.54 -22.38
C ASP A 228 18.81 12.87 -21.59
N LYS A 229 19.11 12.08 -20.56
CA LYS A 229 20.37 12.17 -19.78
C LYS A 229 21.54 11.38 -20.39
N ASN A 230 21.40 10.82 -21.58
CA ASN A 230 22.37 9.92 -22.22
C ASN A 230 22.70 8.66 -21.41
N LYS A 231 21.83 8.24 -20.48
CA LYS A 231 21.95 7.02 -19.67
C LYS A 231 21.30 5.81 -20.37
N THR A 232 21.63 5.62 -21.64
CA THR A 232 20.96 4.63 -22.52
C THR A 232 21.20 3.20 -22.05
N GLU A 233 22.29 2.94 -21.32
CA GLU A 233 22.63 1.63 -20.77
C GLU A 233 21.61 1.09 -19.75
N GLN A 234 20.81 1.98 -19.15
CA GLN A 234 19.79 1.63 -18.15
C GLN A 234 18.43 1.31 -18.80
N VAL A 235 18.22 1.75 -20.03
CA VAL A 235 16.93 1.65 -20.74
C VAL A 235 16.55 0.20 -21.10
N PRO A 236 17.46 -0.71 -21.51
CA PRO A 236 17.08 -2.09 -21.83
C PRO A 236 16.38 -2.84 -20.70
N TYR A 237 16.72 -2.53 -19.44
CA TYR A 237 16.03 -3.11 -18.28
C TYR A 237 14.58 -2.64 -18.23
N LEU A 238 14.36 -1.32 -18.31
CA LEU A 238 13.00 -0.76 -18.30
C LEU A 238 12.20 -1.21 -19.52
N TYR A 239 12.80 -1.29 -20.72
CA TYR A 239 12.14 -1.78 -21.92
C TYR A 239 11.51 -3.16 -21.71
N ARG A 240 12.26 -4.09 -21.09
CA ARG A 240 11.75 -5.44 -20.79
C ARG A 240 10.60 -5.42 -19.80
N VAL A 241 10.68 -4.57 -18.77
CA VAL A 241 9.61 -4.42 -17.78
C VAL A 241 8.36 -3.83 -18.44
N ILE A 242 8.50 -2.75 -19.21
CA ILE A 242 7.41 -2.09 -19.92
C ILE A 242 6.76 -3.05 -20.91
N GLN A 243 7.52 -3.89 -21.62
CA GLN A 243 6.96 -4.88 -22.55
C GLN A 243 5.98 -5.85 -21.87
N GLY A 244 6.22 -6.20 -20.60
CA GLY A 244 5.33 -7.05 -19.82
C GLY A 244 4.12 -6.34 -19.21
N LEU A 245 4.20 -5.02 -19.03
CA LEU A 245 3.19 -4.21 -18.35
C LEU A 245 2.28 -3.43 -19.31
N ASP A 246 2.89 -2.83 -20.32
CA ASP A 246 2.25 -2.03 -21.34
C ASP A 246 3.00 -2.15 -22.70
N PRO A 247 2.58 -3.10 -23.56
CA PRO A 247 3.19 -3.30 -24.87
C PRO A 247 3.16 -2.06 -25.78
N GLU A 248 2.17 -1.18 -25.61
CA GLU A 248 2.05 0.05 -26.40
C GLU A 248 3.19 1.03 -26.06
N SER A 249 3.44 1.24 -24.76
CA SER A 249 4.55 2.07 -24.29
C SER A 249 5.91 1.46 -24.66
N ALA A 250 6.03 0.13 -24.67
CA ALA A 250 7.24 -0.55 -25.11
C ALA A 250 7.52 -0.27 -26.60
N GLU A 251 6.50 -0.31 -27.46
CA GLU A 251 6.68 -0.01 -28.89
C GLU A 251 7.04 1.46 -29.12
N LYS A 252 6.44 2.39 -28.36
CA LYS A 252 6.83 3.81 -28.35
C LYS A 252 8.28 4.01 -27.92
N LEU A 253 8.75 3.26 -26.92
CA LEU A 253 10.14 3.34 -26.48
C LEU A 253 11.09 2.76 -27.53
N ARG A 254 10.71 1.66 -28.18
CA ARG A 254 11.51 1.01 -29.23
C ARG A 254 11.80 1.97 -30.38
N SER A 255 10.81 2.74 -30.83
CA SER A 255 10.98 3.68 -31.94
C SER A 255 11.93 4.84 -31.63
N LYS A 256 12.22 5.11 -30.35
CA LYS A 256 13.18 6.12 -29.90
C LYS A 256 14.61 5.60 -29.76
N LEU A 257 14.82 4.28 -29.79
CA LEU A 257 16.13 3.64 -29.67
C LEU A 257 16.83 3.42 -31.03
N HIS A 258 16.18 3.77 -32.13
CA HIS A 258 16.63 3.56 -33.51
C HIS A 258 16.69 4.90 -34.26
#